data_AF-A8FYF9-F1
#
_entry.id   AF-A8FYF9-F1
#
_cell.length_a   1.000
_cell.length_b   1.000
_cell.length_c   1.000
_cell.angle_alpha   90.00
_cell.angle_beta   90.00
_cell.angle_gamma   90.00
#
_symmetry.space_group_name_H-M   'P 1'
#
loop_
_entity.id
_entity.type
_entity.pdbx_description
1 polymer ?
#
loop_
_entity_poly.entity_id
_entity_poly.type
_entity_poly.pdbx_seq_one_letter_code
_entity_poly.pdbx_strand_id
1 'polypeptide(L)'
;MHNRIVKGTLVRWKDDKGFGFIEPETGSGTDSHTDIFIHVSQLRHMSRRPLEGDTIFFQIEHKPGGKLNAIEARIEGVEVKAQTEAKTKSRLKSKNRTPIGPILYRIGIMMVVLAIASFAYNRAIAPFLASSSTSGFELAVNDSLQQPPSSVQNGTAQKGTSQLGTLQIAEAFNNRQSGLQVNSSGTVSKILSDDNEGSRHQRFILRLSNGQTLLIAHNIDLAPRIAGIGVGDNVAFYGQYEFNNKGGVVHWTHHDPQGRHPGGWLKHKGQTYQ
;
A
#
# COMPACT_ATOMS: atom_id res chain seq x y z
N MET A 1 32.33 6.30 -13.84
CA MET A 1 31.72 7.20 -12.85
C MET A 1 32.49 7.01 -11.55
N HIS A 2 32.96 8.09 -10.93
CA HIS A 2 33.94 8.03 -9.84
C HIS A 2 33.31 7.52 -8.54
N ASN A 3 33.89 6.46 -7.98
CA ASN A 3 33.47 5.82 -6.73
C ASN A 3 34.00 6.60 -5.51
N ARG A 4 33.60 7.87 -5.38
CA ARG A 4 34.08 8.72 -4.29
C ARG A 4 33.23 8.50 -3.05
N ILE A 5 33.87 8.01 -1.99
CA ILE A 5 33.29 8.02 -0.65
C ILE A 5 33.28 9.46 -0.16
N VAL A 6 32.11 9.91 0.28
CA VAL A 6 31.82 11.22 0.84
C VAL A 6 31.53 11.06 2.32
N LYS A 7 31.93 12.06 3.11
CA LYS A 7 31.62 12.16 4.52
C LYS A 7 30.53 13.22 4.72
N GLY A 8 29.64 12.98 5.68
CA GLY A 8 28.60 13.93 6.06
C GLY A 8 27.99 13.59 7.42
N THR A 9 27.17 14.49 7.92
CA THR A 9 26.52 14.38 9.23
C THR A 9 25.06 14.03 9.06
N LEU A 10 24.55 13.06 9.81
CA LEU A 10 23.14 12.72 9.83
C LEU A 10 22.36 13.81 10.58
N VAL A 11 21.81 14.78 9.85
CA VAL A 11 21.11 15.93 10.44
C VAL A 11 19.68 15.62 10.85
N ARG A 12 19.08 14.56 10.29
CA ARG A 12 17.72 14.15 10.61
C ARG A 12 17.52 12.66 10.47
N TRP A 13 16.90 12.04 11.47
CA TRP A 13 16.56 10.62 11.48
C TRP A 13 15.09 10.40 11.88
N LYS A 14 14.37 9.60 11.10
CA LYS A 14 13.00 9.15 11.40
C LYS A 14 13.02 7.65 11.63
N ASP A 15 13.23 7.25 12.89
CA ASP A 15 13.43 5.85 13.27
C ASP A 15 12.21 4.97 13.00
N ASP A 16 11.02 5.53 13.22
CA ASP A 16 9.71 4.93 12.92
C ASP A 16 9.55 4.61 11.42
N LYS A 17 10.15 5.43 10.56
CA LYS A 17 10.08 5.29 9.09
C LYS A 17 11.34 4.70 8.46
N GLY A 18 12.40 4.50 9.24
CA GLY A 18 13.67 3.92 8.80
C GLY A 18 14.41 4.76 7.75
N PHE A 19 14.34 6.09 7.77
CA PHE A 19 15.11 6.93 6.85
C PHE A 19 15.60 8.22 7.50
N GLY A 20 16.56 8.87 6.86
CA GLY A 20 17.11 10.15 7.29
C GLY A 20 17.73 10.94 6.15
N PHE A 21 18.37 12.04 6.54
CA PHE A 21 19.01 12.99 5.64
C PHE A 21 20.42 13.32 6.16
N ILE A 22 21.38 13.25 5.25
CA ILE A 22 22.78 13.52 5.53
C ILE A 22 23.16 14.85 4.89
N GLU A 23 23.68 15.76 5.69
CA GLU A 23 24.32 16.97 5.21
C GLU A 23 25.79 16.63 4.85
N PRO A 24 26.20 16.73 3.57
CA PRO A 24 27.56 16.42 3.17
C PRO A 24 28.54 17.48 3.72
N GLU A 25 29.75 17.07 4.09
CA GLU A 25 30.79 17.99 4.54
C GLU A 25 31.22 18.93 3.40
N THR A 26 31.35 20.23 3.70
CA THR A 26 31.68 21.27 2.72
C THR A 26 32.97 20.90 1.96
N GLY A 27 32.90 20.82 0.62
CA GLY A 27 34.04 20.41 -0.23
C GLY A 27 33.97 18.98 -0.80
N SER A 28 32.86 18.26 -0.60
CA SER A 28 32.59 16.93 -1.19
C SER A 28 32.31 16.93 -2.70
N GLY A 29 32.26 18.09 -3.36
CA GLY A 29 31.93 18.23 -4.78
C GLY A 29 30.42 18.31 -5.06
N THR A 30 29.66 18.88 -4.12
CA THR A 30 28.21 19.06 -4.22
C THR A 30 27.90 20.52 -3.96
N ASP A 31 27.62 21.29 -5.02
CA ASP A 31 27.51 22.76 -4.99
C ASP A 31 26.12 23.23 -4.54
N SER A 32 25.41 22.41 -3.79
CA SER A 32 24.04 22.68 -3.36
C SER A 32 23.86 22.18 -1.95
N HIS A 33 23.18 22.99 -1.13
CA HIS A 33 22.61 22.66 0.19
C HIS A 33 21.53 21.57 0.10
N THR A 34 21.79 20.52 -0.67
CA THR A 34 20.86 19.43 -0.91
C THR A 34 21.22 18.29 0.02
N ASP A 35 20.37 18.09 1.01
CA ASP A 35 20.44 16.93 1.88
C ASP A 35 20.40 15.63 1.09
N ILE A 36 21.29 14.71 1.44
CA ILE A 36 21.40 13.41 0.78
C ILE A 36 20.53 12.40 1.52
N PHE A 37 19.62 11.75 0.80
CA PHE A 37 18.68 10.81 1.40
C PHE A 37 19.37 9.49 1.74
N ILE A 38 19.18 9.00 2.97
CA ILE A 38 19.64 7.68 3.42
C ILE A 38 18.47 6.84 3.96
N HIS A 39 18.49 5.55 3.66
CA HIS A 39 17.52 4.57 4.18
C HIS A 39 18.22 3.58 5.13
N VAL A 40 17.52 3.10 6.16
CA VAL A 40 18.04 2.16 7.16
C VAL A 40 18.62 0.89 6.53
N SER A 41 18.16 0.51 5.34
CA SER A 41 18.72 -0.62 4.59
C SER A 41 20.22 -0.49 4.33
N GLN A 42 20.72 0.73 4.16
CA GLN A 42 22.14 0.99 3.92
C GLN A 42 22.99 0.83 5.19
N LEU A 43 22.36 0.82 6.36
CA LEU A 43 23.02 0.77 7.68
C LEU A 43 22.75 -0.54 8.42
N ARG A 44 22.14 -1.55 7.76
CA ARG A 44 21.77 -2.84 8.38
C ARG A 44 22.96 -3.62 8.95
N HIS A 45 24.15 -3.41 8.40
CA HIS A 45 25.40 -4.03 8.83
C HIS A 45 26.02 -3.36 10.06
N MET A 46 25.47 -2.22 10.51
CA MET A 46 25.93 -1.55 11.72
C MET A 46 25.34 -2.23 12.97
N SER A 47 26.10 -2.23 14.06
CA SER A 47 25.70 -2.85 15.34
C SER A 47 24.56 -2.13 16.05
N ARG A 48 24.35 -0.84 15.78
CA ARG A 48 23.27 -0.03 16.36
C ARG A 48 22.47 0.75 15.31
N ARG A 49 21.32 1.28 15.75
CA ARG A 49 20.49 2.20 14.96
C ARG A 49 21.19 3.57 14.78
N PRO A 50 20.89 4.29 13.69
CA PRO A 50 21.45 5.62 13.43
C PRO A 50 20.81 6.67 14.36
N LEU A 51 21.58 7.69 14.72
CA LEU A 51 21.16 8.80 15.58
C LEU A 51 21.51 10.13 14.92
N GLU A 52 20.69 11.15 15.16
CA GLU A 52 20.99 12.50 14.69
C GLU A 52 22.33 12.98 15.27
N GLY A 53 23.18 13.55 14.43
CA GLY A 53 24.57 13.88 14.75
C GLY A 53 25.60 12.80 14.38
N ASP A 54 25.17 11.61 13.98
CA ASP A 54 26.10 10.55 13.52
C ASP A 54 26.90 11.01 12.29
N THR A 55 28.20 10.76 12.30
CA THR A 55 29.03 10.94 11.10
C THR A 55 28.93 9.72 10.21
N ILE A 56 28.52 9.93 8.96
CA ILE A 56 28.28 8.88 7.97
C ILE A 56 29.29 9.03 6.83
N PHE A 57 29.95 7.93 6.47
CA PHE A 57 30.66 7.81 5.20
C PHE A 57 29.78 7.04 4.22
N PHE A 58 29.61 7.55 3.00
CA PHE A 58 28.69 6.98 2.01
C PHE A 58 29.12 7.33 0.59
N GLN A 59 28.57 6.66 -0.41
CA GLN A 59 28.70 7.06 -1.81
C GLN A 59 27.40 7.69 -2.31
N ILE A 60 27.51 8.63 -3.26
CA ILE A 60 26.37 9.36 -3.81
C ILE A 60 25.87 8.64 -5.08
N GLU A 61 24.66 8.11 -5.01
CA GLU A 61 23.90 7.63 -6.16
C GLU A 61 22.96 8.74 -6.67
N HIS A 62 23.06 9.04 -7.95
CA HIS A 62 22.14 9.97 -8.62
C HIS A 62 20.92 9.20 -9.11
N LYS A 63 19.74 9.55 -8.61
CA LYS A 63 18.48 8.97 -9.08
C LYS A 63 17.82 9.83 -10.15
N PRO A 64 16.99 9.24 -11.03
CA PRO A 64 16.15 9.99 -11.94
C PRO A 64 15.35 11.05 -11.18
N GLY A 65 15.30 12.27 -11.70
CA GLY A 65 14.60 13.39 -11.06
C GLY A 65 15.45 14.20 -10.06
N GLY A 66 16.79 14.08 -10.09
CA GLY A 66 17.70 14.95 -9.34
C GLY A 66 17.83 14.63 -7.85
N LYS A 67 17.23 13.53 -7.38
CA LYS A 67 17.36 13.10 -5.99
C LYS A 67 18.70 12.41 -5.76
N LEU A 68 19.41 12.83 -4.71
CA LEU A 68 20.66 12.22 -4.26
C LEU A 68 20.40 11.20 -3.16
N ASN A 69 20.98 10.01 -3.33
CA ASN A 69 20.84 8.90 -2.40
C ASN A 69 22.21 8.47 -1.88
N ALA A 70 22.32 8.24 -0.58
CA ALA A 70 23.47 7.58 0.01
C ALA A 70 23.36 6.05 -0.18
N ILE A 71 24.43 5.44 -0.67
CA ILE A 71 24.61 3.99 -0.78
C ILE A 71 25.92 3.58 -0.11
N GLU A 72 26.03 2.30 0.28
CA GLU A 72 27.22 1.75 0.97
C GLU A 72 27.64 2.58 2.19
N ALA A 73 26.64 2.98 3.00
CA ALA A 73 26.83 3.91 4.10
C ALA A 73 27.37 3.20 5.36
N ARG A 74 28.27 3.85 6.09
CA ARG A 74 28.83 3.38 7.37
C ARG A 74 28.85 4.51 8.39
N ILE A 75 28.56 4.20 9.65
CA ILE A 75 28.61 5.18 10.76
C ILE A 75 30.01 5.14 11.37
N GLU A 76 30.63 6.31 11.54
CA GLU A 76 31.91 6.46 12.22
C GLU A 76 31.81 6.02 13.69
N GLY A 77 32.79 5.26 14.17
CA GLY A 77 32.85 4.82 15.58
C GLY A 77 31.84 3.74 15.97
N VAL A 78 31.07 3.19 15.02
CA VAL A 78 30.13 2.09 15.28
C VAL A 78 30.67 0.80 14.68
N GLU A 79 30.78 -0.23 15.53
CA GLU A 79 31.24 -1.54 15.08
C GLU A 79 30.31 -2.13 14.01
N VAL A 80 30.91 -2.66 12.94
CA VAL A 80 30.20 -3.45 11.93
C VAL A 80 29.85 -4.79 12.59
N LYS A 81 28.58 -5.23 12.47
CA LYS A 81 28.18 -6.57 12.91
C LYS A 81 29.10 -7.59 12.26
N ALA A 82 29.79 -8.38 13.07
CA ALA A 82 30.66 -9.44 12.60
C ALA A 82 29.83 -10.48 11.82
N GLN A 83 29.75 -10.30 10.49
CA GLN A 83 29.36 -11.33 9.53
C GLN A 83 30.49 -11.43 8.51
N THR A 84 31.27 -12.48 8.73
CA THR A 84 32.30 -13.11 7.93
C THR A 84 32.28 -12.75 6.44
N GLU A 85 33.22 -11.89 6.03
CA GLU A 85 33.70 -11.86 4.65
C GLU A 85 34.69 -13.02 4.43
N ALA A 86 34.36 -13.97 3.55
CA ALA A 86 35.33 -14.89 2.95
C ALA A 86 34.93 -15.29 1.51
N LYS A 87 35.37 -14.45 0.57
CA LYS A 87 35.94 -14.71 -0.77
C LYS A 87 35.63 -16.02 -1.56
N THR A 88 35.16 -15.78 -2.80
CA THR A 88 35.77 -16.22 -4.09
C THR A 88 35.49 -17.62 -4.66
N LYS A 89 34.73 -17.61 -5.77
CA LYS A 89 34.74 -18.49 -6.96
C LYS A 89 34.76 -20.03 -6.76
N SER A 90 33.63 -20.66 -7.06
CA SER A 90 33.62 -21.83 -7.93
C SER A 90 32.47 -21.74 -8.95
N ARG A 91 32.81 -22.03 -10.20
CA ARG A 91 31.94 -22.04 -11.37
C ARG A 91 31.49 -23.49 -11.54
N LEU A 92 30.18 -23.77 -11.55
CA LEU A 92 29.53 -24.76 -12.44
C LEU A 92 27.99 -24.78 -12.24
N LYS A 93 27.30 -24.48 -13.34
CA LYS A 93 25.89 -24.70 -13.73
C LYS A 93 24.91 -25.24 -12.66
N SER A 94 23.83 -24.49 -12.42
CA SER A 94 22.47 -25.05 -12.47
C SER A 94 21.41 -24.00 -12.82
N LYS A 95 20.32 -24.49 -13.39
CA LYS A 95 19.34 -23.88 -14.28
C LYS A 95 18.23 -23.13 -13.52
N ASN A 96 17.77 -22.02 -14.11
CA ASN A 96 16.47 -21.35 -13.91
C ASN A 96 15.98 -21.10 -12.48
N ARG A 97 16.24 -19.90 -11.93
CA ARG A 97 15.30 -19.18 -11.06
C ARG A 97 15.43 -17.68 -11.30
N THR A 98 14.41 -17.05 -11.85
CA THR A 98 14.28 -15.59 -11.87
C THR A 98 13.99 -15.10 -10.44
N PRO A 99 14.77 -14.18 -9.87
CA PRO A 99 14.43 -13.60 -8.57
C PRO A 99 13.29 -12.59 -8.78
N ILE A 100 12.10 -12.95 -8.29
CA ILE A 100 10.96 -12.05 -8.19
C ILE A 100 11.12 -11.24 -6.89
N GLY A 101 11.56 -9.99 -7.01
CA GLY A 101 11.53 -8.95 -5.96
C GLY A 101 12.38 -7.74 -6.38
N PRO A 102 11.98 -6.46 -6.12
CA PRO A 102 11.10 -6.00 -5.04
C PRO A 102 9.94 -5.12 -5.56
N ILE A 103 8.70 -5.62 -5.48
CA ILE A 103 7.51 -4.86 -5.89
C ILE A 103 6.64 -4.44 -4.69
N LEU A 104 6.89 -4.97 -3.50
CA LEU A 104 6.03 -4.75 -2.33
C LEU A 104 6.30 -3.42 -1.58
N TYR A 105 7.51 -2.86 -1.70
CA TYR A 105 7.87 -1.60 -1.02
C TYR A 105 7.16 -0.35 -1.60
N ARG A 106 6.46 -0.48 -2.74
CA ARG A 106 5.75 0.62 -3.39
C ARG A 106 4.31 0.82 -2.89
N ILE A 107 3.73 -0.18 -2.23
CA ILE A 107 2.34 -0.14 -1.77
C ILE A 107 2.25 0.54 -0.40
N GLY A 108 3.16 0.24 0.53
CA GLY A 108 3.19 0.88 1.86
C GLY A 108 3.43 2.39 1.83
N ILE A 109 4.21 2.90 0.86
CA ILE A 109 4.50 4.35 0.73
C ILE A 109 3.32 5.12 0.10
N MET A 110 2.57 4.52 -0.83
CA MET A 110 1.37 5.17 -1.41
C MET A 110 0.28 5.39 -0.34
N MET A 111 0.08 4.43 0.58
CA MET A 111 -0.90 4.52 1.65
C MET A 111 -0.65 5.69 2.62
N VAL A 112 0.62 5.94 2.96
CA VAL A 112 0.99 7.00 3.92
C VAL A 112 0.93 8.39 3.28
N VAL A 113 1.20 8.51 1.97
CA VAL A 113 1.11 9.79 1.24
C VAL A 113 -0.37 10.20 1.00
N LEU A 114 -1.26 9.24 0.79
CA LEU A 114 -2.69 9.49 0.53
C LEU A 114 -3.49 9.85 1.80
N ALA A 115 -3.12 9.31 2.95
CA ALA A 115 -3.68 9.73 4.24
C ALA A 115 -3.40 11.21 4.55
N ILE A 116 -2.25 11.74 4.12
CA ILE A 116 -1.87 13.15 4.33
C ILE A 116 -2.58 14.08 3.33
N ALA A 117 -2.76 13.65 2.07
CA ALA A 117 -3.48 14.42 1.05
C ALA A 117 -5.00 14.53 1.35
N SER A 118 -5.61 13.47 1.90
CA SER A 118 -7.02 13.46 2.32
C SER A 118 -7.30 14.41 3.50
N PHE A 119 -6.35 14.52 4.44
CA PHE A 119 -6.47 15.43 5.59
C PHE A 119 -6.49 16.92 5.17
N ALA A 120 -5.77 17.28 4.11
CA ALA A 120 -5.80 18.64 3.56
C ALA A 120 -7.10 18.93 2.78
N TYR A 121 -7.64 17.94 2.06
CA TYR A 121 -8.87 18.09 1.27
C TYR A 121 -10.10 18.30 2.17
N ASN A 122 -10.23 17.51 3.24
CA ASN A 122 -11.38 17.60 4.16
C ASN A 122 -11.41 18.86 5.02
N ARG A 123 -10.31 19.60 5.13
CA ARG A 123 -10.25 20.86 5.88
C ARG A 123 -10.62 22.10 5.04
N ALA A 124 -10.65 22.01 3.71
CA ALA A 124 -10.79 23.16 2.83
C ALA A 124 -12.07 23.21 1.96
N ILE A 125 -12.70 22.08 1.60
CA ILE A 125 -13.77 22.05 0.57
C ILE A 125 -15.13 21.54 1.08
N ALA A 126 -15.20 20.93 2.27
CA ALA A 126 -16.43 20.41 2.83
C ALA A 126 -17.58 21.42 3.13
N PRO A 127 -17.38 22.74 3.33
CA PRO A 127 -18.51 23.60 3.69
C PRO A 127 -19.34 24.08 2.48
N PHE A 128 -19.05 23.66 1.24
CA PHE A 128 -19.78 24.16 0.06
C PHE A 128 -20.92 23.26 -0.44
N LEU A 129 -21.04 22.00 0.02
CA LEU A 129 -22.09 21.07 -0.45
C LEU A 129 -23.29 20.91 0.50
N ALA A 130 -23.29 21.59 1.65
CA ALA A 130 -24.36 21.46 2.65
C ALA A 130 -25.56 22.41 2.46
N SER A 131 -25.56 23.24 1.40
CA SER A 131 -26.55 24.31 1.23
C SER A 131 -27.29 24.24 -0.10
N SER A 132 -27.96 23.12 -0.39
CA SER A 132 -29.00 23.08 -1.43
C SER A 132 -29.86 21.81 -1.37
N SER A 133 -30.84 21.78 -0.47
CA SER A 133 -32.00 20.90 -0.62
C SER A 133 -33.25 21.46 0.06
N THR A 134 -34.00 22.28 -0.68
CA THR A 134 -35.45 22.50 -0.45
C THR A 134 -36.00 22.93 -1.82
N SER A 135 -36.73 22.07 -2.53
CA SER A 135 -38.20 22.05 -2.64
C SER A 135 -38.51 20.83 -3.53
N GLY A 136 -39.32 19.84 -3.16
CA GLY A 136 -40.76 19.96 -3.04
C GLY A 136 -41.43 19.77 -4.41
N PHE A 137 -41.62 18.52 -4.85
CA PHE A 137 -42.66 18.20 -5.85
C PHE A 137 -43.19 16.78 -5.62
N GLU A 138 -44.47 16.75 -5.27
CA GLU A 138 -45.30 15.59 -4.96
C GLU A 138 -46.09 15.23 -6.23
N LEU A 139 -46.04 13.98 -6.69
CA LEU A 139 -46.97 13.48 -7.70
C LEU A 139 -47.56 12.15 -7.24
N ALA A 140 -48.88 12.20 -7.09
CA ALA A 140 -49.75 11.13 -6.66
C ALA A 140 -49.70 9.92 -7.61
N VAL A 141 -49.73 8.71 -7.03
CA VAL A 141 -50.10 7.48 -7.74
C VAL A 141 -51.25 6.84 -6.99
N ASN A 142 -52.38 6.74 -7.69
CA ASN A 142 -53.62 6.14 -7.24
C ASN A 142 -53.63 4.62 -7.52
N ASP A 143 -53.84 3.87 -6.45
CA ASP A 143 -54.74 2.72 -6.28
C ASP A 143 -54.74 1.49 -7.22
N SER A 144 -54.87 0.33 -6.55
CA SER A 144 -55.46 -0.95 -6.98
C SER A 144 -54.69 -1.89 -7.92
N LEU A 145 -54.08 -2.95 -7.36
CA LEU A 145 -54.56 -4.36 -7.41
C LEU A 145 -53.50 -5.38 -6.91
N GLN A 146 -53.95 -6.20 -5.95
CA GLN A 146 -53.58 -7.62 -5.70
C GLN A 146 -52.28 -8.03 -4.96
N GLN A 147 -52.51 -8.94 -4.00
CA GLN A 147 -51.63 -9.56 -3.00
C GLN A 147 -50.69 -10.67 -3.59
N PRO A 148 -49.77 -11.27 -2.80
CA PRO A 148 -48.39 -11.60 -3.17
C PRO A 148 -48.19 -12.99 -3.82
N PRO A 149 -46.94 -13.34 -4.19
CA PRO A 149 -46.32 -14.40 -3.39
C PRO A 149 -44.90 -14.08 -2.92
N SER A 150 -44.61 -14.62 -1.74
CA SER A 150 -43.29 -14.72 -1.15
C SER A 150 -42.35 -15.59 -1.98
N SER A 151 -41.05 -15.31 -1.81
CA SER A 151 -39.87 -16.13 -2.14
C SER A 151 -39.38 -16.16 -3.60
N VAL A 152 -38.04 -16.10 -3.74
CA VAL A 152 -37.20 -16.08 -4.96
C VAL A 152 -37.12 -14.67 -5.57
N GLN A 153 -36.07 -13.85 -5.37
CA GLN A 153 -34.68 -14.03 -5.80
C GLN A 153 -33.72 -13.06 -5.06
N ASN A 154 -32.85 -13.55 -4.19
CA ASN A 154 -31.69 -12.78 -3.65
C ASN A 154 -30.46 -12.81 -4.60
N GLY A 155 -30.61 -13.29 -5.84
CA GLY A 155 -29.51 -13.48 -6.79
C GLY A 155 -29.25 -12.33 -7.77
N THR A 156 -30.24 -11.48 -8.03
CA THR A 156 -30.15 -10.40 -9.04
C THR A 156 -29.54 -9.11 -8.47
N ALA A 157 -29.87 -8.75 -7.23
CA ALA A 157 -29.34 -7.55 -6.57
C ALA A 157 -27.81 -7.62 -6.33
N GLN A 158 -27.30 -8.77 -5.85
CA GLN A 158 -25.86 -8.98 -5.58
C GLN A 158 -25.01 -8.95 -6.86
N LYS A 159 -25.56 -9.46 -7.98
CA LYS A 159 -24.88 -9.44 -9.28
C LYS A 159 -24.81 -8.02 -9.83
N GLY A 160 -25.88 -7.24 -9.70
CA GLY A 160 -25.90 -5.82 -10.09
C GLY A 160 -24.92 -4.95 -9.31
N THR A 161 -24.88 -5.09 -7.97
CA THR A 161 -23.94 -4.34 -7.12
C THR A 161 -22.49 -4.68 -7.44
N SER A 162 -22.17 -5.95 -7.68
CA SER A 162 -20.81 -6.36 -8.03
C SER A 162 -20.37 -5.87 -9.42
N GLN A 163 -21.27 -5.74 -10.40
CA GLN A 163 -20.94 -5.18 -11.71
C GLN A 163 -20.67 -3.68 -11.60
N LEU A 164 -21.50 -2.93 -10.87
CA LEU A 164 -21.30 -1.50 -10.64
C LEU A 164 -19.97 -1.21 -9.95
N GLY A 165 -19.64 -1.95 -8.88
CA GLY A 165 -18.34 -1.79 -8.21
C GLY A 165 -17.15 -2.19 -9.08
N THR A 166 -17.30 -3.20 -9.94
CA THR A 166 -16.25 -3.55 -10.92
C THR A 166 -16.01 -2.42 -11.92
N LEU A 167 -17.06 -1.75 -12.37
CA LEU A 167 -16.94 -0.57 -13.25
C LEU A 167 -16.28 0.60 -12.53
N GLN A 168 -16.68 0.89 -11.28
CA GLN A 168 -16.06 1.94 -10.46
C GLN A 168 -14.55 1.70 -10.27
N ILE A 169 -14.14 0.45 -10.02
CA ILE A 169 -12.73 0.07 -9.86
C ILE A 169 -11.96 0.23 -11.19
N ALA A 170 -12.58 -0.11 -12.31
CA ALA A 170 -11.98 0.04 -13.64
C ALA A 170 -11.74 1.52 -13.98
N GLU A 171 -12.75 2.36 -13.71
CA GLU A 171 -12.65 3.81 -13.88
C GLU A 171 -11.55 4.39 -12.98
N ALA A 172 -11.55 4.00 -11.70
CA ALA A 172 -10.52 4.43 -10.74
C ALA A 172 -9.10 4.06 -11.21
N PHE A 173 -8.92 2.86 -11.77
CA PHE A 173 -7.65 2.42 -12.30
C PHE A 173 -7.21 3.23 -13.53
N ASN A 174 -8.12 3.44 -14.49
CA ASN A 174 -7.85 4.22 -15.70
C ASN A 174 -7.49 5.66 -15.37
N ASN A 175 -8.15 6.24 -14.37
CA ASN A 175 -7.95 7.61 -13.91
C ASN A 175 -6.88 7.75 -12.81
N ARG A 176 -6.23 6.64 -12.41
CA ARG A 176 -5.23 6.60 -11.32
C ARG A 176 -5.72 7.19 -10.00
N GLN A 177 -6.99 6.97 -9.69
CA GLN A 177 -7.65 7.44 -8.48
C GLN A 177 -7.42 6.49 -7.31
N SER A 178 -7.54 7.03 -6.10
CA SER A 178 -7.24 6.38 -4.83
C SER A 178 -8.22 6.84 -3.77
N GLY A 179 -8.29 6.14 -2.63
CA GLY A 179 -9.15 6.50 -1.51
C GLY A 179 -10.64 6.21 -1.70
N LEU A 180 -11.03 5.47 -2.75
CA LEU A 180 -12.43 5.19 -3.08
C LEU A 180 -12.94 3.97 -2.32
N GLN A 181 -14.09 4.10 -1.66
CA GLN A 181 -14.76 2.94 -1.08
C GLN A 181 -15.46 2.15 -2.19
N VAL A 182 -15.14 0.86 -2.32
CA VAL A 182 -15.62 0.00 -3.40
C VAL A 182 -16.24 -1.29 -2.86
N ASN A 183 -17.26 -1.80 -3.55
CA ASN A 183 -17.92 -3.08 -3.25
C ASN A 183 -17.96 -3.95 -4.51
N SER A 184 -17.23 -5.06 -4.52
CA SER A 184 -17.29 -5.98 -5.66
C SER A 184 -16.97 -7.42 -5.24
N SER A 185 -16.92 -8.32 -6.21
CA SER A 185 -16.51 -9.71 -6.02
C SER A 185 -15.57 -10.15 -7.13
N GLY A 186 -14.74 -11.14 -6.83
CA GLY A 186 -13.81 -11.71 -7.79
C GLY A 186 -13.40 -13.12 -7.42
N THR A 187 -12.73 -13.78 -8.36
CA THR A 187 -12.16 -15.11 -8.15
C THR A 187 -10.71 -14.98 -7.69
N VAL A 188 -10.33 -15.73 -6.66
CA VAL A 188 -8.95 -15.80 -6.18
C VAL A 188 -8.07 -16.40 -7.27
N SER A 189 -7.19 -15.58 -7.82
CA SER A 189 -6.23 -15.98 -8.87
C SER A 189 -4.88 -16.40 -8.29
N LYS A 190 -4.54 -15.91 -7.08
CA LYS A 190 -3.27 -16.25 -6.41
C LYS A 190 -3.36 -16.02 -4.90
N ILE A 191 -2.87 -16.97 -4.12
CA ILE A 191 -2.57 -16.79 -2.70
C ILE A 191 -1.12 -16.31 -2.55
N LEU A 192 -0.89 -15.31 -1.71
CA LEU A 192 0.44 -14.80 -1.37
C LEU A 192 0.74 -15.16 0.09
N SER A 193 2.03 -15.20 0.46
CA SER A 193 2.41 -15.26 1.86
C SER A 193 1.82 -14.07 2.61
N ASP A 194 1.44 -14.26 3.86
CA ASP A 194 1.02 -13.16 4.72
C ASP A 194 2.16 -12.13 4.85
N ASP A 195 1.79 -10.87 4.99
CA ASP A 195 2.71 -9.82 5.43
C ASP A 195 2.75 -9.82 6.96
N ASN A 196 3.94 -9.94 7.53
CA ASN A 196 4.15 -9.95 8.97
C ASN A 196 5.00 -8.77 9.45
N GLU A 197 5.26 -7.78 8.59
CA GLU A 197 5.95 -6.55 8.96
C GLU A 197 4.94 -5.48 9.39
N GLY A 198 5.06 -4.97 10.62
CA GLY A 198 4.09 -4.03 11.17
C GLY A 198 2.76 -4.72 11.49
N SER A 199 1.63 -4.10 11.13
CA SER A 199 0.33 -4.77 11.21
C SER A 199 0.27 -5.91 10.21
N ARG A 200 -0.13 -7.08 10.66
CA ARG A 200 -0.12 -8.29 9.85
C ARG A 200 -1.25 -8.25 8.83
N HIS A 201 -0.96 -8.66 7.60
CA HIS A 201 -1.96 -8.72 6.53
C HIS A 201 -1.97 -10.07 5.81
N GLN A 202 -3.14 -10.68 5.69
CA GLN A 202 -3.36 -11.74 4.72
C GLN A 202 -3.43 -11.13 3.32
N ARG A 203 -2.73 -11.73 2.36
CA ARG A 203 -2.61 -11.22 1.00
C ARG A 203 -2.99 -12.24 -0.06
N PHE A 204 -3.80 -11.83 -1.01
CA PHE A 204 -4.17 -12.64 -2.18
C PHE A 204 -4.62 -11.74 -3.34
N ILE A 205 -4.59 -12.28 -4.55
CA ILE A 205 -4.99 -11.55 -5.77
C ILE A 205 -6.37 -12.02 -6.21
N LEU A 206 -7.32 -11.09 -6.33
CA LEU A 206 -8.60 -11.33 -6.98
C LEU A 206 -8.52 -10.96 -8.45
N ARG A 207 -9.21 -11.72 -9.31
CA ARG A 207 -9.56 -11.35 -10.68
C ARG A 207 -11.06 -11.03 -10.73
N LEU A 208 -11.38 -9.80 -11.10
CA LEU A 208 -12.76 -9.32 -11.26
C LEU A 208 -13.37 -9.83 -12.57
N SER A 209 -14.68 -9.65 -12.74
CA SER A 209 -15.41 -10.09 -13.94
C SER A 209 -14.93 -9.41 -15.23
N ASN A 210 -14.43 -8.18 -15.16
CA ASN A 210 -13.83 -7.46 -16.29
C ASN A 210 -12.37 -7.87 -16.59
N GLY A 211 -11.82 -8.82 -15.83
CA GLY A 211 -10.45 -9.31 -15.97
C GLY A 211 -9.37 -8.49 -15.25
N GLN A 212 -9.71 -7.34 -14.67
CA GLN A 212 -8.79 -6.58 -13.82
C GLN A 212 -8.42 -7.39 -12.57
N THR A 213 -7.19 -7.23 -12.10
CA THR A 213 -6.70 -7.89 -10.89
C THR A 213 -6.51 -6.90 -9.74
N LEU A 214 -6.82 -7.33 -8.52
CA LEU A 214 -6.63 -6.54 -7.31
C LEU A 214 -5.82 -7.33 -6.30
N LEU A 215 -4.91 -6.66 -5.60
CA LEU A 215 -4.36 -7.19 -4.36
C LEU A 215 -5.33 -6.90 -3.22
N ILE A 216 -5.74 -7.92 -2.49
CA ILE A 216 -6.39 -7.76 -1.18
C ILE A 216 -5.31 -7.75 -0.10
N ALA A 217 -5.32 -6.72 0.74
CA ALA A 217 -4.50 -6.61 1.94
C ALA A 217 -5.44 -6.54 3.16
N HIS A 218 -5.72 -7.70 3.76
CA HIS A 218 -6.66 -7.83 4.86
C HIS A 218 -5.92 -7.86 6.19
N ASN A 219 -6.13 -6.87 7.05
CA ASN A 219 -5.44 -6.76 8.33
C ASN A 219 -5.94 -7.85 9.31
N ILE A 220 -5.08 -8.82 9.61
CA ILE A 220 -5.42 -9.98 10.45
C ILE A 220 -5.14 -9.76 11.94
N ASP A 221 -4.72 -8.56 12.32
CA ASP A 221 -4.71 -8.12 13.72
C ASP A 221 -6.08 -7.56 14.14
N LEU A 222 -6.86 -7.05 13.18
CA LEU A 222 -8.15 -6.40 13.42
C LEU A 222 -9.35 -7.30 13.10
N ALA A 223 -9.19 -8.23 12.14
CA ALA A 223 -10.24 -9.16 11.73
C ALA A 223 -9.67 -10.59 11.60
N PRO A 224 -10.50 -11.64 11.71
CA PRO A 224 -10.02 -13.02 11.56
C PRO A 224 -9.45 -13.29 10.16
N ARG A 225 -8.31 -13.97 10.09
CA ARG A 225 -7.76 -14.49 8.83
C ARG A 225 -8.76 -15.46 8.17
N ILE A 226 -8.92 -15.39 6.85
CA ILE A 226 -9.73 -16.36 6.10
C ILE A 226 -8.98 -17.69 6.03
N ALA A 227 -9.44 -18.66 6.83
CA ALA A 227 -8.92 -20.01 6.82
C ALA A 227 -9.43 -20.79 5.59
N GLY A 228 -8.54 -21.55 4.93
CA GLY A 228 -8.94 -22.42 3.81
C GLY A 228 -9.35 -21.71 2.52
N ILE A 229 -9.00 -20.42 2.35
CA ILE A 229 -9.11 -19.74 1.05
C ILE A 229 -8.12 -20.33 0.04
N GLY A 230 -8.61 -20.67 -1.14
CA GLY A 230 -7.83 -21.27 -2.22
C GLY A 230 -7.98 -20.53 -3.55
N VAL A 231 -7.08 -20.83 -4.49
CA VAL A 231 -7.22 -20.38 -5.88
C VAL A 231 -8.49 -20.97 -6.48
N GLY A 232 -9.27 -20.14 -7.17
CA GLY A 232 -10.57 -20.50 -7.74
C GLY A 232 -11.78 -20.16 -6.86
N ASP A 233 -11.57 -19.84 -5.57
CA ASP A 233 -12.64 -19.41 -4.70
C ASP A 233 -13.20 -18.04 -5.10
N ASN A 234 -14.50 -17.84 -4.95
CA ASN A 234 -15.12 -16.52 -5.08
C ASN A 234 -15.10 -15.79 -3.73
N VAL A 235 -14.68 -14.52 -3.75
CA VAL A 235 -14.67 -13.64 -2.57
C VAL A 235 -15.34 -12.34 -2.95
N ALA A 236 -16.34 -11.93 -2.16
CA ALA A 236 -16.88 -10.58 -2.20
C ALA A 236 -16.16 -9.71 -1.17
N PHE A 237 -16.06 -8.42 -1.44
CA PHE A 237 -15.35 -7.48 -0.59
C PHE A 237 -16.02 -6.10 -0.58
N TYR A 238 -15.85 -5.43 0.54
CA TYR A 238 -16.10 -4.00 0.69
C TYR A 238 -14.88 -3.40 1.39
N GLY A 239 -14.30 -2.35 0.83
CA GLY A 239 -13.09 -1.74 1.37
C GLY A 239 -12.65 -0.54 0.54
N GLN A 240 -11.55 0.09 0.96
CA GLN A 240 -10.97 1.22 0.24
C GLN A 240 -10.04 0.71 -0.87
N TYR A 241 -10.17 1.27 -2.06
CA TYR A 241 -9.34 1.01 -3.23
C TYR A 241 -8.21 2.02 -3.35
N GLU A 242 -7.04 1.53 -3.73
CA GLU A 242 -5.81 2.29 -3.89
C GLU A 242 -5.10 1.95 -5.18
N PHE A 243 -4.73 2.98 -5.96
CA PHE A 243 -4.10 2.78 -7.25
C PHE A 243 -2.68 2.21 -7.11
N ASN A 244 -2.37 1.25 -7.99
CA ASN A 244 -1.01 0.90 -8.36
C ASN A 244 -0.99 0.47 -9.84
N ASN A 245 0.18 0.37 -10.46
CA ASN A 245 0.31 -0.03 -11.86
C ASN A 245 0.04 -1.53 -12.14
N LYS A 246 -0.51 -2.27 -11.18
CA LYS A 246 -0.84 -3.71 -11.24
C LYS A 246 -2.33 -4.00 -11.06
N GLY A 247 -3.16 -2.97 -11.15
CA GLY A 247 -4.62 -3.09 -11.07
C GLY A 247 -5.22 -2.54 -9.79
N GLY A 248 -4.40 -2.26 -8.77
CA GLY A 248 -4.78 -1.65 -7.50
C GLY A 248 -4.71 -2.58 -6.28
N VAL A 249 -4.93 -2.00 -5.11
CA VAL A 249 -4.98 -2.68 -3.81
C VAL A 249 -6.30 -2.34 -3.13
N VAL A 250 -6.91 -3.31 -2.45
CA VAL A 250 -8.01 -3.06 -1.53
C VAL A 250 -7.55 -3.37 -0.10
N HIS A 251 -7.76 -2.40 0.78
CA HIS A 251 -7.49 -2.47 2.22
C HIS A 251 -8.71 -1.92 2.98
N TRP A 252 -8.61 -1.73 4.30
CA TRP A 252 -9.76 -1.39 5.14
C TRP A 252 -10.92 -2.37 5.00
N THR A 253 -10.59 -3.66 4.87
CA THR A 253 -11.58 -4.76 4.78
C THR A 253 -11.94 -5.29 6.17
N HIS A 254 -12.04 -4.38 7.13
CA HIS A 254 -12.34 -4.66 8.55
C HIS A 254 -13.13 -3.49 9.15
N HIS A 255 -13.73 -3.70 10.31
CA HIS A 255 -14.32 -2.63 11.10
C HIS A 255 -13.24 -1.67 11.61
N ASP A 256 -13.47 -0.36 11.59
CA ASP A 256 -12.60 0.60 12.26
C ASP A 256 -13.04 0.74 13.72
N PRO A 257 -12.28 0.24 14.72
CA PRO A 257 -12.68 0.30 16.12
C PRO A 257 -12.88 1.73 16.65
N GLN A 258 -12.32 2.72 15.96
CA GLN A 258 -12.40 4.13 16.35
C GLN A 258 -13.41 4.94 15.51
N GLY A 259 -14.01 4.32 14.48
CA GLY A 259 -15.03 4.94 13.63
C GLY A 259 -14.58 6.20 12.86
N ARG A 260 -13.29 6.35 12.60
CA ARG A 260 -12.70 7.50 11.87
C ARG A 260 -12.71 7.28 10.36
N HIS A 261 -12.81 6.03 9.91
CA HIS A 261 -12.93 5.64 8.51
C HIS A 261 -14.11 4.69 8.29
N PRO A 262 -14.72 4.70 7.08
CA PRO A 262 -15.65 3.64 6.70
C PRO A 262 -14.98 2.28 6.84
N GLY A 263 -15.60 1.39 7.62
CA GLY A 263 -15.14 0.02 7.71
C GLY A 263 -15.34 -0.75 6.40
N GLY A 264 -14.90 -2.00 6.41
CA GLY A 264 -15.06 -2.92 5.31
C GLY A 264 -15.18 -4.36 5.77
N TRP A 265 -15.23 -5.27 4.82
CA TRP A 265 -15.36 -6.70 5.06
C TRP A 265 -14.89 -7.52 3.87
N LEU A 266 -14.54 -8.77 4.13
CA LEU A 266 -14.44 -9.83 3.13
C LEU A 266 -15.55 -10.85 3.36
N LYS A 267 -16.07 -11.45 2.29
CA LYS A 267 -17.07 -12.52 2.36
C LYS A 267 -16.63 -13.71 1.52
N HIS A 268 -16.52 -14.87 2.15
CA HIS A 268 -16.08 -16.12 1.52
C HIS A 268 -16.89 -17.29 2.07
N LYS A 269 -17.41 -18.15 1.18
CA LYS A 269 -18.24 -19.33 1.54
C LYS A 269 -19.37 -19.02 2.54
N GLY A 270 -20.00 -17.86 2.39
CA GLY A 270 -21.11 -17.40 3.24
C GLY A 270 -20.70 -16.74 4.56
N GLN A 271 -19.42 -16.78 4.94
CA GLN A 271 -18.89 -16.14 6.15
C GLN A 271 -18.35 -14.75 5.84
N THR A 272 -18.59 -13.80 6.74
CA THR A 272 -18.08 -12.43 6.67
C THR A 272 -16.94 -12.25 7.68
N TYR A 273 -15.88 -11.57 7.25
CA TYR A 273 -14.66 -11.28 7.99
C TYR A 273 -14.50 -9.77 8.06
N GLN A 274 -14.54 -9.19 9.27
CA GLN A 274 -14.39 -7.75 9.53
C GLN A 274 -13.97 -7.47 10.97
#